data_AF-A0A166LVS7-F1
#
_entry.id   AF-A0A166LVS7-F1
#
_cell.length_a   1.000
_cell.length_b   1.000
_cell.length_c   1.000
_cell.angle_alpha   90.00
_cell.angle_beta   90.00
_cell.angle_gamma   90.00
#
_symmetry.space_group_name_H-M   'P 1'
#
loop_
_entity.id
_entity.type
_entity.pdbx_description
1 polymer ?
#
loop_
_entity_poly.entity_id
_entity_poly.type
_entity_poly.pdbx_seq_one_letter_code
_entity_poly.pdbx_strand_id
1 'polypeptide(L)'
;MVSHTAQAPTGQTPSLDKAPEATSEATMSPEATRKVPPEAAMGVMPNNNVTVTANESKSRPRPHVRHVAPAARDRDRYEHKKAQLAECAANFERTQRELEKAKRDLRAERGRLQAMAVERDRLRNELSDSNNALEHERRTRAAAEDMLSKRTAELEAANAFLPATETITDTQIMDLVRDLNYEIAQSATTLAEAYENVSRAKTQASQPSVQPEVQATLRLLKLPPNSAIDPTTALQIGLQAALVNSARGFLSHGVYKDARALRPVLDNIKKNEPEYVANKWSALAHQYTRVSAKDHSEQQVLHYMANLLGDALVIAGYDGGQASDRVEGVLKKAGDPLMGMTRLLMQLDVVLGEKVAVGWMESFSFSFGAPFQKEVMDAAYQGDKSTGREKVICSTALGLRRIVKGRTTVLMKPMVALSSLLPVSAQPPGLGPTQKSSTA
;
A
#
# COMPACT_ATOMS: atom_id res chain seq x y z
N MET A 1 24.17 -8.29 66.25
CA MET A 1 22.70 -8.08 66.37
C MET A 1 22.18 -7.92 64.95
N VAL A 2 21.87 -9.02 64.27
CA VAL A 2 20.54 -9.67 64.15
C VAL A 2 19.67 -8.86 63.17
N SER A 3 19.67 -9.19 61.87
CA SER A 3 18.84 -10.20 61.18
C SER A 3 17.41 -9.71 60.87
N HIS A 4 17.07 -9.60 59.58
CA HIS A 4 15.96 -10.27 58.87
C HIS A 4 15.84 -9.68 57.45
N THR A 5 16.10 -10.42 56.36
CA THR A 5 15.28 -11.43 55.65
C THR A 5 13.99 -10.87 55.02
N ALA A 6 13.92 -10.86 53.68
CA ALA A 6 12.76 -11.20 52.83
C ALA A 6 13.11 -10.87 51.36
N GLN A 7 13.48 -11.81 50.48
CA GLN A 7 12.65 -12.77 49.72
C GLN A 7 11.58 -12.14 48.80
N ALA A 8 11.73 -12.48 47.52
CA ALA A 8 10.87 -12.13 46.39
C ALA A 8 9.48 -12.77 46.45
N PRO A 9 8.58 -12.35 45.54
CA PRO A 9 7.68 -13.29 44.91
C PRO A 9 7.79 -13.25 43.38
N THR A 10 8.07 -14.44 42.86
CA THR A 10 7.57 -14.95 41.58
C THR A 10 6.04 -14.91 41.52
N GLY A 11 5.48 -14.50 40.39
CA GLY A 11 4.06 -14.66 40.03
C GLY A 11 3.84 -14.12 38.62
N GLN A 12 3.88 -15.00 37.60
CA GLN A 12 2.73 -15.67 37.00
C GLN A 12 1.94 -14.81 35.99
N THR A 13 1.93 -15.37 34.78
CA THR A 13 1.24 -15.05 33.52
C THR A 13 -0.27 -14.78 33.62
N PRO A 14 -0.78 -14.03 32.64
CA PRO A 14 -1.84 -14.51 31.73
C PRO A 14 -1.29 -14.47 30.27
N SER A 15 -1.22 -15.54 29.47
CA SER A 15 -2.27 -16.42 28.92
C SER A 15 -3.45 -15.68 28.28
N LEU A 16 -3.66 -15.97 26.98
CA LEU A 16 -4.71 -15.48 26.05
C LEU A 16 -4.49 -14.04 25.52
N ASP A 17 -4.44 -13.76 24.22
CA ASP A 17 -5.20 -14.35 23.12
C ASP A 17 -4.39 -14.60 21.84
N LYS A 18 -4.81 -15.69 21.18
CA LYS A 18 -4.32 -16.23 19.92
C LYS A 18 -4.56 -15.24 18.77
N ALA A 19 -3.50 -14.94 18.03
CA ALA A 19 -3.63 -14.47 16.66
C ALA A 19 -4.25 -15.58 15.79
N PRO A 20 -5.16 -15.25 14.86
CA PRO A 20 -5.82 -16.23 14.02
C PRO A 20 -4.83 -16.87 13.05
N GLU A 21 -4.79 -18.19 13.08
CA GLU A 21 -4.23 -19.04 12.03
C GLU A 21 -4.75 -18.57 10.67
N ALA A 22 -3.81 -18.20 9.80
CA ALA A 22 -4.07 -18.06 8.38
C ALA A 22 -4.63 -19.40 7.89
N THR A 23 -5.92 -19.37 7.56
CA THR A 23 -6.68 -20.44 6.92
C THR A 23 -6.12 -20.61 5.52
N SER A 24 -5.11 -21.47 5.41
CA SER A 24 -4.66 -22.05 4.15
C SER A 24 -5.74 -23.04 3.70
N GLU A 25 -6.79 -22.55 3.04
CA GLU A 25 -7.74 -23.40 2.32
C GLU A 25 -7.03 -24.09 1.16
N ALA A 26 -6.68 -25.35 1.45
CA ALA A 26 -6.81 -26.51 0.58
C ALA A 26 -7.14 -26.22 -0.89
N THR A 27 -6.09 -26.01 -1.69
CA THR A 27 -6.14 -26.28 -3.12
C THR A 27 -6.34 -27.78 -3.30
N MET A 28 -7.54 -28.15 -3.74
CA MET A 28 -7.85 -29.51 -4.14
C MET A 28 -6.93 -29.97 -5.27
N SER A 29 -6.36 -31.16 -5.08
CA SER A 29 -5.68 -32.00 -6.07
C SER A 29 -6.40 -32.07 -7.42
N PRO A 30 -5.63 -32.27 -8.49
CA PRO A 30 -5.73 -33.52 -9.24
C PRO A 30 -4.35 -34.20 -9.22
N GLU A 31 -4.16 -35.24 -8.40
CA GLU A 31 -4.41 -36.62 -8.78
C GLU A 31 -3.64 -37.06 -10.05
N ALA A 32 -2.43 -37.55 -9.77
CA ALA A 32 -1.81 -38.74 -10.36
C ALA A 32 -1.45 -38.75 -11.86
N THR A 33 -0.30 -38.16 -12.20
CA THR A 33 0.60 -38.77 -13.20
C THR A 33 1.69 -39.58 -12.50
N ARG A 34 1.29 -40.78 -12.06
CA ARG A 34 2.20 -41.84 -11.59
C ARG A 34 2.93 -42.40 -12.81
N LYS A 35 4.24 -42.13 -12.91
CA LYS A 35 5.17 -42.92 -13.73
C LYS A 35 5.02 -44.39 -13.33
N VAL A 36 4.62 -45.23 -14.27
CA VAL A 36 4.66 -46.69 -14.15
C VAL A 36 5.92 -47.18 -14.87
N PRO A 37 6.70 -48.13 -14.30
CA PRO A 37 7.92 -48.66 -14.90
C PRO A 37 7.63 -49.69 -16.01
N PRO A 38 8.60 -49.99 -16.87
CA PRO A 38 8.53 -51.08 -17.83
C PRO A 38 9.11 -52.36 -17.19
N GLU A 39 8.33 -53.45 -17.13
CA GLU A 39 8.72 -54.87 -16.91
C GLU A 39 7.49 -55.62 -16.33
N ALA A 40 7.13 -56.86 -16.66
CA ALA A 40 7.61 -57.87 -17.58
C ALA A 40 6.52 -58.97 -17.71
N ALA A 41 6.56 -59.67 -18.84
CA ALA A 41 6.26 -61.09 -19.02
C ALA A 41 4.81 -61.63 -18.98
N MET A 42 4.66 -62.71 -19.77
CA MET A 42 3.51 -63.60 -19.97
C MET A 42 2.42 -63.05 -20.91
N GLY A 43 2.19 -63.60 -22.10
CA GLY A 43 2.76 -64.77 -22.72
C GLY A 43 2.04 -65.10 -24.03
N VAL A 44 2.55 -66.14 -24.69
CA VAL A 44 1.90 -66.91 -25.75
C VAL A 44 1.97 -66.33 -27.18
N MET A 45 3.16 -66.46 -27.76
CA MET A 45 3.48 -67.32 -28.93
C MET A 45 2.81 -67.06 -30.31
N PRO A 46 3.46 -67.52 -31.40
CA PRO A 46 3.49 -66.89 -32.71
C PRO A 46 2.59 -67.58 -33.72
N ASN A 47 2.21 -66.89 -34.81
CA ASN A 47 1.77 -67.59 -36.02
C ASN A 47 2.88 -67.54 -37.07
N ASN A 48 3.74 -68.55 -36.96
CA ASN A 48 4.70 -68.96 -37.97
C ASN A 48 3.98 -69.36 -39.26
N ASN A 49 4.55 -68.89 -40.36
CA ASN A 49 4.62 -69.66 -41.60
C ASN A 49 5.08 -71.09 -41.29
N VAL A 50 4.20 -72.07 -41.48
CA VAL A 50 4.55 -73.49 -41.54
C VAL A 50 4.03 -74.04 -42.87
N THR A 51 4.98 -74.11 -43.80
CA THR A 51 5.20 -75.19 -44.76
C THR A 51 4.55 -76.51 -44.36
N VAL A 52 3.60 -77.00 -45.16
CA VAL A 52 3.20 -78.41 -45.17
C VAL A 52 4.30 -79.20 -45.89
N THR A 53 5.22 -79.75 -45.11
CA THR A 53 6.02 -80.95 -45.45
C THR A 53 5.03 -82.11 -45.70
N ALA A 54 5.08 -82.87 -46.80
CA ALA A 54 6.12 -83.80 -47.25
C ALA A 54 6.50 -84.85 -46.18
N ASN A 55 6.57 -86.11 -46.62
CA ASN A 55 6.79 -87.37 -45.87
C ASN A 55 5.57 -87.90 -45.10
N GLU A 56 5.21 -89.19 -45.14
CA GLU A 56 5.93 -90.41 -45.53
C GLU A 56 4.89 -91.54 -45.59
N SER A 57 5.00 -92.48 -46.54
CA SER A 57 4.54 -93.90 -46.48
C SER A 57 4.80 -94.56 -47.85
N LYS A 58 6.02 -95.01 -48.18
CA LYS A 58 6.54 -96.38 -47.97
C LYS A 58 5.59 -97.55 -48.37
N SER A 59 5.97 -98.20 -49.47
CA SER A 59 6.18 -99.66 -49.62
C SER A 59 5.01 -100.64 -49.86
N ARG A 60 5.01 -101.21 -51.09
CA ARG A 60 4.81 -102.63 -51.57
C ARG A 60 4.27 -103.71 -50.57
N PRO A 61 3.58 -104.80 -51.01
CA PRO A 61 3.90 -105.60 -52.22
C PRO A 61 2.72 -106.19 -53.05
N ARG A 62 3.07 -106.71 -54.24
CA ARG A 62 2.30 -107.66 -55.07
C ARG A 62 2.05 -108.99 -54.31
N PRO A 63 0.95 -109.71 -54.59
CA PRO A 63 1.14 -111.00 -55.25
C PRO A 63 0.07 -111.38 -56.31
N HIS A 64 0.43 -112.41 -57.07
CA HIS A 64 -0.28 -113.03 -58.19
C HIS A 64 -1.50 -113.88 -57.81
N VAL A 65 -2.52 -113.82 -58.69
CA VAL A 65 -3.29 -114.92 -59.34
C VAL A 65 -4.07 -115.92 -58.47
N ARG A 66 -5.41 -115.92 -58.66
CA ARG A 66 -6.16 -117.13 -59.10
C ARG A 66 -7.55 -116.79 -59.65
N HIS A 67 -7.82 -117.28 -60.86
CA HIS A 67 -9.10 -117.31 -61.55
C HIS A 67 -10.09 -118.25 -60.85
N VAL A 68 -11.31 -117.79 -60.54
CA VAL A 68 -12.55 -118.62 -60.54
C VAL A 68 -13.78 -117.74 -60.83
N ALA A 69 -14.50 -118.13 -61.89
CA ALA A 69 -15.90 -118.00 -62.31
C ALA A 69 -16.89 -116.91 -61.77
N PRO A 70 -17.84 -116.48 -62.62
CA PRO A 70 -18.47 -115.15 -62.60
C PRO A 70 -19.97 -115.19 -62.19
N ALA A 71 -20.56 -114.00 -62.03
CA ALA A 71 -22.01 -113.70 -61.98
C ALA A 71 -22.73 -113.55 -60.62
N ALA A 72 -22.15 -113.90 -59.47
CA ALA A 72 -22.77 -113.63 -58.16
C ALA A 72 -22.15 -112.45 -57.39
N ARG A 73 -20.84 -112.18 -57.55
CA ARG A 73 -20.10 -111.14 -56.82
C ARG A 73 -20.30 -109.72 -57.36
N ASP A 74 -20.74 -109.57 -58.61
CA ASP A 74 -21.02 -108.25 -59.20
C ASP A 74 -22.32 -107.65 -58.67
N ARG A 75 -23.28 -108.48 -58.26
CA ARG A 75 -24.52 -108.02 -57.62
C ARG A 75 -24.26 -107.46 -56.23
N ASP A 76 -23.45 -108.14 -55.42
CA ASP A 76 -23.05 -107.65 -54.09
C ASP A 76 -22.15 -106.40 -54.18
N ARG A 77 -21.25 -106.33 -55.18
CA ARG A 77 -20.48 -105.10 -55.46
C ARG A 77 -21.36 -103.95 -55.93
N TYR A 78 -22.40 -104.23 -56.72
CA TYR A 78 -23.33 -103.23 -57.20
C TYR A 78 -24.23 -102.72 -56.08
N GLU A 79 -24.79 -103.61 -55.25
CA GLU A 79 -25.59 -103.23 -54.07
C GLU A 79 -24.74 -102.51 -53.02
N HIS A 80 -23.49 -102.93 -52.80
CA HIS A 80 -22.57 -102.21 -51.92
C HIS A 80 -22.22 -100.82 -52.47
N LYS A 81 -21.96 -100.68 -53.78
CA LYS A 81 -21.76 -99.36 -54.43
C LYS A 81 -23.01 -98.50 -54.40
N LYS A 82 -24.20 -99.09 -54.56
CA LYS A 82 -25.49 -98.39 -54.50
C LYS A 82 -25.78 -97.92 -53.08
N ALA A 83 -25.51 -98.74 -52.07
CA ALA A 83 -25.59 -98.35 -50.66
C ALA A 83 -24.58 -97.24 -50.33
N GLN A 84 -23.34 -97.34 -50.82
CA GLN A 84 -22.34 -96.27 -50.70
C GLN A 84 -22.78 -94.97 -51.41
N LEU A 85 -23.39 -95.06 -52.60
CA LEU A 85 -23.92 -93.88 -53.30
C LEU A 85 -25.11 -93.26 -52.55
N ALA A 86 -25.99 -94.07 -51.98
CA ALA A 86 -27.12 -93.59 -51.16
C ALA A 86 -26.63 -92.94 -49.85
N GLU A 87 -25.64 -93.55 -49.19
CA GLU A 87 -24.99 -92.99 -48.00
C GLU A 87 -24.23 -91.70 -48.33
N CYS A 88 -23.52 -91.68 -49.46
CA CYS A 88 -22.83 -90.48 -49.95
C CYS A 88 -23.83 -89.36 -50.30
N ALA A 89 -24.97 -89.68 -50.93
CA ALA A 89 -26.03 -88.73 -51.20
C ALA A 89 -26.68 -88.19 -49.91
N ALA A 90 -26.94 -89.05 -48.91
CA ALA A 90 -27.48 -88.63 -47.62
C ALA A 90 -26.49 -87.75 -46.84
N ASN A 91 -25.20 -88.06 -46.88
CA ASN A 91 -24.14 -87.25 -46.29
C ASN A 91 -23.96 -85.92 -47.02
N PHE A 92 -24.09 -85.92 -48.36
CA PHE A 92 -24.07 -84.70 -49.16
C PHE A 92 -25.26 -83.78 -48.81
N GLU A 93 -26.47 -84.32 -48.69
CA GLU A 93 -27.62 -83.54 -48.24
C GLU A 93 -27.46 -83.01 -46.81
N ARG A 94 -26.93 -83.82 -45.88
CA ARG A 94 -26.69 -83.38 -44.50
C ARG A 94 -25.70 -82.23 -44.46
N THR A 95 -24.57 -82.37 -45.15
CA THR A 95 -23.55 -81.31 -45.22
C THR A 95 -24.07 -80.07 -45.94
N GLN A 96 -24.92 -80.22 -46.96
CA GLN A 96 -25.59 -79.09 -47.61
C GLN A 96 -26.52 -78.34 -46.65
N ARG A 97 -27.33 -79.05 -45.85
CA ARG A 97 -28.20 -78.43 -44.83
C ARG A 97 -27.41 -77.73 -43.73
N GLU A 98 -26.32 -78.35 -43.26
CA GLU A 98 -25.41 -77.76 -42.28
C GLU A 98 -24.73 -76.50 -42.82
N LEU A 99 -24.27 -76.54 -44.07
CA LEU A 99 -23.70 -75.38 -44.75
C LEU A 99 -24.70 -74.24 -44.88
N GLU A 100 -25.94 -74.52 -45.28
CA GLU A 100 -27.00 -73.50 -45.37
C GLU A 100 -27.43 -72.97 -44.00
N LYS A 101 -27.36 -73.79 -42.94
CA LYS A 101 -27.56 -73.33 -41.56
C LYS A 101 -26.42 -72.40 -41.13
N ALA A 102 -25.16 -72.83 -41.31
CA ALA A 102 -23.99 -72.03 -40.98
C ALA A 102 -23.94 -70.70 -41.76
N LYS A 103 -24.34 -70.70 -43.05
CA LYS A 103 -24.47 -69.47 -43.84
C LYS A 103 -25.52 -68.52 -43.27
N ARG A 104 -26.66 -69.03 -42.80
CA ARG A 104 -27.71 -68.22 -42.14
C ARG A 104 -27.21 -67.65 -40.82
N ASP A 105 -26.56 -68.46 -40.00
CA ASP A 105 -25.99 -68.05 -38.72
C ASP A 105 -24.90 -66.98 -38.93
N LEU A 106 -24.01 -67.16 -39.91
CA LEU A 106 -22.98 -66.19 -40.29
C LEU A 106 -23.61 -64.85 -40.75
N ARG A 107 -24.70 -64.90 -41.53
CA ARG A 107 -25.42 -63.68 -41.93
C ARG A 107 -26.06 -62.98 -40.73
N ALA A 108 -26.65 -63.73 -39.81
CA ALA A 108 -27.25 -63.17 -38.59
C ALA A 108 -26.18 -62.51 -37.71
N GLU A 109 -25.03 -63.16 -37.51
CA GLU A 109 -23.92 -62.59 -36.75
C GLU A 109 -23.29 -61.37 -37.43
N ARG A 110 -23.15 -61.37 -38.76
CA ARG A 110 -22.74 -60.18 -39.51
C ARG A 110 -23.71 -59.02 -39.30
N GLY A 111 -25.02 -59.29 -39.31
CA GLY A 111 -26.04 -58.28 -39.01
C GLY A 111 -25.91 -57.71 -37.60
N ARG A 112 -25.66 -58.57 -36.59
CA ARG A 112 -25.42 -58.14 -35.21
C ARG A 112 -24.17 -57.29 -35.06
N LEU A 113 -23.05 -57.72 -35.66
CA LEU A 113 -21.81 -56.95 -35.66
C LEU A 113 -21.97 -55.60 -36.35
N GLN A 114 -22.72 -55.54 -37.44
CA GLN A 114 -23.01 -54.29 -38.14
C GLN A 114 -23.88 -53.35 -37.30
N ALA A 115 -24.91 -53.88 -36.62
CA ALA A 115 -25.75 -53.10 -35.72
C ALA A 115 -24.95 -52.55 -34.52
N MET A 116 -24.08 -53.38 -33.91
CA MET A 116 -23.18 -52.94 -32.85
C MET A 116 -22.16 -51.91 -33.32
N ALA A 117 -21.67 -52.02 -34.56
CA ALA A 117 -20.76 -51.03 -35.14
C ALA A 117 -21.45 -49.66 -35.29
N VAL A 118 -22.69 -49.64 -35.80
CA VAL A 118 -23.50 -48.41 -35.92
C VAL A 118 -23.74 -47.79 -34.54
N GLU A 119 -24.09 -48.59 -33.54
CA GLU A 119 -24.34 -48.11 -32.18
C GLU A 119 -23.07 -47.54 -31.52
N ARG A 120 -21.93 -48.22 -31.68
CA ARG A 120 -20.65 -47.71 -31.20
C ARG A 120 -20.28 -46.39 -31.85
N ASP A 121 -20.49 -46.26 -33.16
CA ASP A 121 -20.18 -45.04 -33.89
C ASP A 121 -21.11 -43.89 -33.47
N ARG A 122 -22.39 -44.18 -33.18
CA ARG A 122 -23.33 -43.24 -32.58
C ARG A 122 -22.84 -42.74 -31.21
N LEU A 123 -22.54 -43.66 -30.28
CA LEU A 123 -22.07 -43.30 -28.94
C LEU A 123 -20.74 -42.53 -28.98
N ARG A 124 -19.87 -42.84 -29.95
CA ARG A 124 -18.63 -42.11 -30.16
C ARG A 124 -18.86 -40.67 -30.58
N ASN A 125 -19.85 -40.43 -31.45
CA ASN A 125 -20.24 -39.08 -31.85
C ASN A 125 -20.87 -38.32 -30.68
N GLU A 126 -21.78 -38.95 -29.93
CA GLU A 126 -22.40 -38.34 -28.73
C GLU A 126 -21.34 -37.97 -27.67
N LEU A 127 -20.34 -38.83 -27.45
CA LEU A 127 -19.21 -38.56 -26.55
C LEU A 127 -18.34 -37.41 -27.06
N SER A 128 -18.08 -37.37 -28.37
CA SER A 128 -17.33 -36.28 -29.01
C SER A 128 -18.05 -34.94 -28.84
N ASP A 129 -19.36 -34.90 -29.08
CA ASP A 129 -20.17 -33.70 -28.95
C ASP A 129 -20.24 -33.23 -27.48
N SER A 130 -20.40 -34.16 -26.54
CA SER A 130 -20.37 -33.86 -25.11
C SER A 130 -19.02 -33.31 -24.66
N ASN A 131 -17.90 -33.84 -25.18
CA ASN A 131 -16.56 -33.34 -24.86
C ASN A 131 -16.34 -31.94 -25.43
N ASN A 132 -16.78 -31.68 -26.67
CA ASN A 132 -16.71 -30.36 -27.28
C ASN A 132 -17.54 -29.33 -26.49
N ALA A 133 -18.74 -29.70 -26.04
CA ALA A 133 -19.58 -28.86 -25.20
C ALA A 133 -18.93 -28.56 -23.83
N LEU A 134 -18.36 -29.58 -23.17
CA LEU A 134 -17.64 -29.40 -21.91
C LEU A 134 -16.41 -28.50 -22.06
N GLU A 135 -15.66 -28.67 -23.15
CA GLU A 135 -14.49 -27.83 -23.41
C GLU A 135 -14.89 -26.39 -23.71
N HIS A 136 -15.97 -26.17 -24.47
CA HIS A 136 -16.54 -24.85 -24.68
C HIS A 136 -16.91 -24.19 -23.35
N GLU A 137 -17.67 -24.88 -22.49
CA GLU A 137 -18.09 -24.36 -21.18
C GLU A 137 -16.90 -24.04 -20.28
N ARG A 138 -15.85 -24.88 -20.28
CA ARG A 138 -14.62 -24.61 -19.54
C ARG A 138 -13.92 -23.34 -20.02
N ARG A 139 -13.86 -23.12 -21.34
CA ARG A 139 -13.29 -21.89 -21.92
C ARG A 139 -14.12 -20.67 -21.54
N THR A 140 -15.45 -20.76 -21.59
CA THR A 140 -16.35 -19.67 -21.21
C THR A 140 -16.20 -19.31 -19.73
N ARG A 141 -16.13 -20.32 -18.87
CA ARG A 141 -15.90 -20.14 -17.43
C ARG A 141 -14.54 -19.51 -17.14
N ALA A 142 -13.47 -19.99 -17.77
CA ALA A 142 -12.13 -19.41 -17.61
C ALA A 142 -12.08 -17.94 -18.06
N ALA A 143 -12.76 -17.59 -19.17
CA ALA A 143 -12.86 -16.21 -19.64
C ALA A 143 -13.67 -15.32 -18.66
N ALA A 144 -14.73 -15.85 -18.06
CA ALA A 144 -15.51 -15.14 -17.05
C ALA A 144 -14.70 -14.91 -15.75
N GLU A 145 -13.96 -15.92 -15.29
CA GLU A 145 -13.07 -15.81 -14.12
C GLU A 145 -11.95 -14.78 -14.34
N ASP A 146 -11.33 -14.76 -15.53
CA ASP A 146 -10.35 -13.73 -15.91
C ASP A 146 -10.96 -12.31 -15.92
N MET A 147 -12.18 -12.17 -16.46
CA MET A 147 -12.88 -10.88 -16.46
C MET A 147 -13.23 -10.40 -15.06
N LEU A 148 -13.71 -11.30 -14.19
CA LEU A 148 -14.00 -10.98 -12.79
C LEU A 148 -12.74 -10.55 -12.05
N SER A 149 -11.63 -11.28 -12.23
CA SER A 149 -10.33 -10.93 -11.65
C SER A 149 -9.89 -9.51 -12.05
N LYS A 150 -9.99 -9.17 -13.33
CA LYS A 150 -9.70 -7.82 -13.84
C LYS A 150 -10.59 -6.75 -13.22
N ARG A 151 -11.91 -7.00 -13.13
CA ARG A 151 -12.87 -6.06 -12.52
C ARG A 151 -12.63 -5.86 -11.03
N THR A 152 -12.27 -6.92 -10.31
CA THR A 152 -11.91 -6.83 -8.89
C THR A 152 -10.67 -5.96 -8.71
N ALA A 153 -9.62 -6.18 -9.52
CA ALA A 153 -8.42 -5.34 -9.48
C ALA A 153 -8.70 -3.87 -9.82
N GLU A 154 -9.55 -3.59 -10.81
CA GLU A 154 -10.00 -2.24 -11.16
C GLU A 154 -10.79 -1.58 -10.01
N LEU A 155 -11.68 -2.34 -9.37
CA LEU A 155 -12.51 -1.86 -8.26
C LEU A 155 -11.68 -1.61 -7.01
N GLU A 156 -10.72 -2.47 -6.69
CA GLU A 156 -9.76 -2.26 -5.61
C GLU A 156 -8.91 -1.00 -5.85
N ALA A 157 -8.42 -0.81 -7.08
CA ALA A 157 -7.71 0.40 -7.46
C ALA A 157 -8.60 1.65 -7.34
N ALA A 158 -9.86 1.58 -7.79
CA ALA A 158 -10.81 2.69 -7.66
C ALA A 158 -11.17 2.99 -6.20
N ASN A 159 -11.36 1.97 -5.37
CA ASN A 159 -11.61 2.11 -3.94
C ASN A 159 -10.45 2.76 -3.21
N ALA A 160 -9.20 2.56 -3.66
CA ALA A 160 -8.04 3.25 -3.11
C ALA A 160 -8.05 4.79 -3.33
N PHE A 161 -8.83 5.26 -4.32
CA PHE A 161 -9.07 6.69 -4.60
C PHE A 161 -10.33 7.23 -3.93
N LEU A 162 -11.22 6.38 -3.43
CA LEU A 162 -12.31 6.85 -2.61
C LEU A 162 -11.72 7.46 -1.33
N PRO A 163 -12.26 8.60 -0.84
CA PRO A 163 -11.84 9.17 0.42
C PRO A 163 -11.96 8.10 1.50
N ALA A 164 -10.83 7.61 2.02
CA ALA A 164 -10.86 6.77 3.20
C ALA A 164 -11.59 7.56 4.28
N THR A 165 -12.51 6.90 4.99
CA THR A 165 -13.19 7.49 6.15
C THR A 165 -12.17 8.20 7.02
N GLU A 166 -12.44 9.46 7.37
CA GLU A 166 -11.52 10.33 8.12
C GLU A 166 -10.91 9.57 9.30
N THR A 167 -9.61 9.27 9.22
CA THR A 167 -8.88 8.60 10.31
C THR A 167 -8.57 9.55 11.46
N ILE A 168 -8.69 10.86 11.21
CA ILE A 168 -8.45 11.93 12.18
C ILE A 168 -9.51 13.03 12.03
N THR A 169 -10.04 13.46 13.17
CA THR A 169 -11.08 14.51 13.26
C THR A 169 -10.45 15.90 13.37
N ASP A 170 -11.17 16.95 12.96
CA ASP A 170 -10.72 18.35 13.08
C ASP A 170 -10.33 18.70 14.52
N THR A 171 -11.06 18.17 15.50
CA THR A 171 -10.75 18.36 16.92
C THR A 171 -9.40 17.80 17.30
N GLN A 172 -9.04 16.59 16.83
CA GLN A 172 -7.73 16.00 17.10
C GLN A 172 -6.60 16.80 16.44
N ILE A 173 -6.82 17.35 15.24
CA ILE A 173 -5.83 18.22 14.58
C ILE A 173 -5.67 19.53 15.36
N MET A 174 -6.78 20.13 15.80
CA MET A 174 -6.75 21.33 16.64
C MET A 174 -6.03 21.09 17.97
N ASP A 175 -6.22 19.93 18.60
CA ASP A 175 -5.53 19.57 19.84
C ASP A 175 -4.02 19.43 19.60
N LEU A 176 -3.58 18.79 18.51
CA LEU A 176 -2.16 18.74 18.14
C LEU A 176 -1.54 20.14 17.92
N VAL A 177 -2.28 21.06 17.29
CA VAL A 177 -1.82 22.45 17.12
C VAL A 177 -1.76 23.18 18.47
N ARG A 178 -2.71 22.93 19.38
CA ARG A 178 -2.72 23.51 20.72
C ARG A 178 -1.53 23.02 21.54
N ASP A 179 -1.26 21.73 21.51
CA ASP A 179 -0.12 21.10 22.20
C ASP A 179 1.20 21.64 21.64
N LEU A 180 1.31 21.76 20.31
CA LEU A 180 2.48 22.35 19.67
C LEU A 180 2.69 23.80 20.11
N ASN A 181 1.63 24.60 20.15
CA ASN A 181 1.68 25.99 20.62
C ASN A 181 2.09 26.08 22.11
N TYR A 182 1.64 25.14 22.94
CA TYR A 182 2.05 25.03 24.33
C TYR A 182 3.56 24.75 24.46
N GLU A 183 4.09 23.76 23.73
CA GLU A 183 5.51 23.43 23.76
C GLU A 183 6.40 24.56 23.20
N ILE A 184 5.91 25.28 22.19
CA ILE A 184 6.56 26.50 21.67
C ILE A 184 6.66 27.57 22.78
N ALA A 185 5.56 27.84 23.48
CA ALA A 185 5.52 28.81 24.57
C ALA A 185 6.40 28.38 25.74
N GLN A 186 6.35 27.10 26.14
CA GLN A 186 7.17 26.56 27.22
C GLN A 186 8.65 26.63 26.90
N SER A 187 9.06 26.21 25.68
CA SER A 187 10.45 26.29 25.22
C SER A 187 11.00 27.71 25.27
N ALA A 188 10.20 28.70 24.80
CA ALA A 188 10.57 30.10 24.82
C ALA A 188 10.68 30.65 26.25
N THR A 189 9.77 30.24 27.14
CA THR A 189 9.74 30.66 28.56
C THR A 189 10.95 30.12 29.32
N THR A 190 11.16 28.80 29.29
CA THR A 190 12.31 28.14 29.93
C THR A 190 13.63 28.75 29.48
N LEU A 191 13.77 29.02 28.17
CA LEU A 191 14.99 29.62 27.64
C LEU A 191 15.14 31.08 28.06
N ALA A 192 14.07 31.89 28.05
CA ALA A 192 14.15 33.28 28.47
C ALA A 192 14.53 33.43 29.96
N GLU A 193 13.91 32.64 30.84
CA GLU A 193 14.21 32.61 32.28
C GLU A 193 15.68 32.23 32.55
N ALA A 194 16.21 31.28 31.78
CA ALA A 194 17.62 30.88 31.89
C ALA A 194 18.63 31.96 31.44
N TYR A 195 18.15 33.13 30.97
CA TYR A 195 18.96 34.29 30.58
C TYR A 195 18.56 35.59 31.30
N GLU A 196 17.62 35.56 32.25
CA GLU A 196 17.16 36.74 33.00
C GLU A 196 18.33 37.49 33.69
N ASN A 197 19.26 36.75 34.30
CA ASN A 197 20.41 37.31 35.02
C ASN A 197 21.70 37.38 34.20
N VAL A 198 21.63 37.15 32.87
CA VAL A 198 22.79 37.17 31.99
C VAL A 198 22.98 38.56 31.41
N SER A 199 24.19 39.11 31.53
CA SER A 199 24.50 40.46 31.02
C SER A 199 24.48 40.51 29.49
N ARG A 200 23.76 41.48 28.93
CA ARG A 200 23.76 41.75 27.48
C ARG A 200 25.06 42.43 27.05
N ALA A 201 25.71 41.92 26.01
CA ALA A 201 26.86 42.56 25.40
C ALA A 201 26.44 43.88 24.74
N LYS A 202 27.21 44.96 24.99
CA LYS A 202 26.98 46.28 24.37
C LYS A 202 27.43 46.33 22.91
N THR A 203 28.31 45.41 22.51
CA THR A 203 28.97 45.40 21.21
C THR A 203 28.13 44.57 20.23
N GLN A 204 27.79 45.15 19.07
CA GLN A 204 27.13 44.43 17.98
C GLN A 204 28.11 43.37 17.45
N ALA A 205 27.95 42.13 17.91
CA ALA A 205 28.57 41.00 17.26
C ALA A 205 28.15 40.96 15.77
N SER A 206 29.02 40.40 14.92
CA SER A 206 28.71 40.09 13.53
C SER A 206 27.34 39.43 13.45
N GLN A 207 26.37 40.06 12.79
CA GLN A 207 25.00 39.54 12.77
C GLN A 207 25.00 38.17 12.09
N PRO A 208 24.44 37.14 12.74
CA PRO A 208 24.29 35.85 12.10
C PRO A 208 23.46 36.01 10.81
N SER A 209 23.77 35.18 9.80
CA SER A 209 22.99 35.11 8.56
C SER A 209 21.65 34.45 8.86
N VAL A 210 20.74 35.23 9.44
CA VAL A 210 19.39 34.78 9.80
C VAL A 210 18.46 35.09 8.64
N GLN A 211 17.49 34.20 8.40
CA GLN A 211 16.48 34.42 7.36
C GLN A 211 15.78 35.79 7.59
N PRO A 212 15.53 36.59 6.53
CA PRO A 212 14.98 37.93 6.65
C PRO A 212 13.68 38.02 7.46
N GLU A 213 12.83 37.00 7.34
CA GLU A 213 11.54 36.90 8.04
C GLU A 213 11.72 36.77 9.56
N VAL A 214 12.68 35.96 9.98
CA VAL A 214 13.06 35.81 11.39
C VAL A 214 13.75 37.09 11.86
N GLN A 215 14.61 37.69 11.04
CA GLN A 215 15.31 38.93 11.40
C GLN A 215 14.35 40.08 11.70
N ALA A 216 13.25 40.23 10.94
CA ALA A 216 12.23 41.25 11.20
C ALA A 216 11.58 41.07 12.58
N THR A 217 11.28 39.82 12.94
CA THR A 217 10.67 39.43 14.22
C THR A 217 11.63 39.63 15.39
N LEU A 218 12.91 39.31 15.19
CA LEU A 218 13.96 39.46 16.21
C LEU A 218 14.37 40.92 16.46
N ARG A 219 13.89 41.90 15.68
CA ARG A 219 14.12 43.33 15.97
C ARG A 219 13.54 43.75 17.32
N LEU A 220 12.53 43.03 17.82
CA LEU A 220 12.00 43.23 19.17
C LEU A 220 12.99 42.93 20.27
N LEU A 221 13.97 42.09 20.00
CA LEU A 221 14.99 41.75 20.98
C LEU A 221 15.98 42.90 21.20
N LYS A 222 15.96 43.91 20.32
CA LYS A 222 16.76 45.14 20.42
C LYS A 222 15.99 46.28 21.07
N LEU A 223 15.13 45.99 22.05
CA LEU A 223 14.42 47.03 22.79
C LEU A 223 15.41 48.00 23.44
N PRO A 224 15.15 49.31 23.38
CA PRO A 224 15.95 50.29 24.10
C PRO A 224 15.84 50.03 25.60
N PRO A 225 16.88 50.39 26.39
CA PRO A 225 16.90 50.16 27.84
C PRO A 225 15.75 50.83 28.62
N ASN A 226 15.00 51.75 27.99
CA ASN A 226 13.85 52.44 28.57
C ASN A 226 12.49 51.88 28.11
N SER A 227 12.43 50.63 27.61
CA SER A 227 11.16 50.03 27.20
C SER A 227 10.25 49.74 28.39
N ALA A 228 8.94 49.91 28.20
CA ALA A 228 7.94 49.54 29.20
C ALA A 228 7.82 48.02 29.41
N ILE A 229 8.27 47.21 28.43
CA ILE A 229 8.30 45.76 28.54
C ILE A 229 9.56 45.34 29.28
N ASP A 230 9.39 44.45 30.25
CA ASP A 230 10.47 43.73 30.90
C ASP A 230 11.38 43.01 29.86
N PRO A 231 12.72 43.12 29.97
CA PRO A 231 13.66 42.52 29.03
C PRO A 231 13.51 41.01 28.83
N THR A 232 13.11 40.27 29.88
CA THR A 232 12.89 38.81 29.83
C THR A 232 11.60 38.48 29.09
N THR A 233 10.53 39.22 29.36
CA THR A 233 9.27 39.09 28.61
C THR A 233 9.46 39.37 27.12
N ALA A 234 10.23 40.40 26.78
CA ALA A 234 10.56 40.69 25.39
C ALA A 234 11.39 39.58 24.73
N LEU A 235 12.34 39.00 25.47
CA LEU A 235 13.12 37.86 25.02
C LEU A 235 12.21 36.66 24.71
N GLN A 236 11.31 36.32 25.63
CA GLN A 236 10.34 35.25 25.47
C GLN A 236 9.48 35.45 24.21
N ILE A 237 8.91 36.64 24.00
CA ILE A 237 8.09 36.95 22.81
C ILE A 237 8.90 36.75 21.51
N GLY A 238 10.14 37.22 21.48
CA GLY A 238 11.01 37.09 20.30
C GLY A 238 11.40 35.63 20.01
N LEU A 239 11.74 34.85 21.03
CA LEU A 239 12.05 33.41 20.90
C LEU A 239 10.82 32.62 20.44
N GLN A 240 9.67 32.87 21.06
CA GLN A 240 8.41 32.23 20.71
C GLN A 240 8.05 32.49 19.25
N ALA A 241 8.17 33.73 18.80
CA ALA A 241 7.88 34.09 17.42
C ALA A 241 8.87 33.49 16.40
N ALA A 242 10.14 33.33 16.77
CA ALA A 242 11.11 32.62 15.94
C ALA A 242 10.72 31.14 15.77
N LEU A 243 10.31 30.48 16.85
CA LEU A 243 9.83 29.09 16.82
C LEU A 243 8.54 28.94 16.00
N VAL A 244 7.56 29.84 16.17
CA VAL A 244 6.33 29.84 15.36
C VAL A 244 6.63 29.98 13.88
N ASN A 245 7.51 30.91 13.49
CA ASN A 245 7.86 31.08 12.09
C ASN A 245 8.57 29.86 11.51
N SER A 246 9.47 29.27 12.30
CA SER A 246 10.18 28.04 11.94
C SER A 246 9.22 26.85 11.78
N ALA A 247 8.32 26.64 12.74
CA ALA A 247 7.30 25.60 12.72
C ALA A 247 6.36 25.76 11.52
N ARG A 248 5.92 26.99 11.22
CA ARG A 248 5.13 27.26 10.00
C ARG A 248 5.91 26.91 8.74
N GLY A 249 7.18 27.34 8.67
CA GLY A 249 8.06 27.04 7.55
C GLY A 249 8.23 25.53 7.35
N PHE A 250 8.43 24.79 8.44
CA PHE A 250 8.51 23.33 8.44
C PHE A 250 7.23 22.69 7.91
N LEU A 251 6.06 23.04 8.48
CA LEU A 251 4.77 22.47 8.08
C LEU A 251 4.36 22.83 6.64
N SER A 252 4.78 23.99 6.13
CA SER A 252 4.41 24.43 4.77
C SER A 252 5.32 23.83 3.70
N HIS A 253 6.60 23.62 4.03
CA HIS A 253 7.65 23.50 3.03
C HIS A 253 8.73 22.48 3.36
N GLY A 254 8.77 21.97 4.59
CA GLY A 254 9.84 21.15 5.16
C GLY A 254 10.10 19.91 4.32
N VAL A 255 9.08 19.07 4.15
CA VAL A 255 9.16 17.81 3.39
C VAL A 255 9.66 18.04 1.96
N TYR A 256 9.23 19.12 1.30
CA TYR A 256 9.59 19.41 -0.08
C TYR A 256 10.90 20.18 -0.27
N LYS A 257 11.73 20.34 0.77
CA LYS A 257 12.99 21.10 0.68
C LYS A 257 13.94 20.53 -0.38
N ASP A 258 14.00 19.21 -0.49
CA ASP A 258 14.86 18.48 -1.44
C ASP A 258 14.14 18.18 -2.76
N ALA A 259 12.81 18.21 -2.75
CA ALA A 259 11.96 17.95 -3.92
C ALA A 259 11.26 19.22 -4.43
N ARG A 260 12.00 20.35 -4.55
CA ARG A 260 11.42 21.65 -4.93
C ARG A 260 10.67 21.62 -6.27
N ALA A 261 11.10 20.75 -7.18
CA ALA A 261 10.46 20.54 -8.49
C ALA A 261 9.04 19.96 -8.39
N LEU A 262 8.66 19.32 -7.28
CA LEU A 262 7.30 18.81 -7.07
C LEU A 262 6.29 19.92 -6.78
N ARG A 263 6.69 21.08 -6.23
CA ARG A 263 5.73 22.12 -5.85
C ARG A 263 4.92 22.66 -7.03
N PRO A 264 5.53 23.07 -8.17
CA PRO A 264 4.75 23.53 -9.31
C PRO A 264 3.81 22.46 -9.87
N VAL A 265 4.20 21.18 -9.77
CA VAL A 265 3.37 20.05 -10.20
C VAL A 265 2.16 19.89 -9.28
N LEU A 266 2.36 19.90 -7.96
CA LEU A 266 1.29 19.82 -6.97
C LEU A 266 0.36 21.04 -7.04
N ASP A 267 0.89 22.24 -7.28
CA ASP A 267 0.09 23.45 -7.47
C ASP A 267 -0.78 23.34 -8.73
N ASN A 268 -0.25 22.77 -9.82
CA ASN A 268 -1.03 22.51 -11.04
C ASN A 268 -2.10 21.44 -10.81
N ILE A 269 -1.78 20.37 -10.08
CA ILE A 269 -2.77 19.34 -9.69
C ILE A 269 -3.87 19.99 -8.85
N LYS A 270 -3.53 20.79 -7.83
CA LYS A 270 -4.48 21.50 -6.96
C LYS A 270 -5.40 22.46 -7.73
N LYS A 271 -4.96 23.00 -8.86
CA LYS A 271 -5.74 23.93 -9.69
C LYS A 271 -6.61 23.24 -10.74
N ASN A 272 -6.16 22.13 -11.32
CA ASN A 272 -6.77 21.53 -12.50
C ASN A 272 -7.54 20.23 -12.20
N GLU A 273 -7.25 19.57 -11.09
CA GLU A 273 -7.91 18.32 -10.72
C GLU A 273 -9.05 18.53 -9.71
N PRO A 274 -10.04 17.62 -9.67
CA PRO A 274 -11.01 17.60 -8.59
C PRO A 274 -10.33 17.53 -7.21
N GLU A 275 -10.91 18.22 -6.22
CA GLU A 275 -10.30 18.38 -4.88
C GLU A 275 -9.87 17.06 -4.22
N TYR A 276 -10.69 16.01 -4.32
CA TYR A 276 -10.36 14.70 -3.75
C TYR A 276 -9.16 14.03 -4.45
N VAL A 277 -9.03 14.19 -5.77
CA VAL A 277 -7.89 13.69 -6.56
C VAL A 277 -6.64 14.47 -6.16
N ALA A 278 -6.72 15.80 -6.12
CA ALA A 278 -5.61 16.65 -5.76
C ALA A 278 -5.08 16.39 -4.34
N ASN A 279 -5.99 16.22 -3.38
CA ASN A 279 -5.65 15.84 -2.00
C ASN A 279 -4.90 14.51 -1.95
N LYS A 280 -5.39 13.48 -2.65
CA LYS A 280 -4.76 12.16 -2.68
C LYS A 280 -3.35 12.21 -3.27
N TRP A 281 -3.17 12.92 -4.38
CA TRP A 281 -1.85 13.09 -4.98
C TRP A 281 -0.88 13.84 -4.07
N SER A 282 -1.35 14.89 -3.39
CA SER A 282 -0.52 15.60 -2.41
C SER A 282 -0.17 14.74 -1.22
N ALA A 283 -1.10 13.92 -0.72
CA ALA A 283 -0.84 13.00 0.39
C ALA A 283 0.22 11.96 0.02
N LEU A 284 0.10 11.33 -1.16
CA LEU A 284 1.11 10.39 -1.65
C LEU A 284 2.46 11.09 -1.89
N ALA A 285 2.46 12.27 -2.51
CA ALA A 285 3.68 13.01 -2.75
C ALA A 285 4.38 13.40 -1.43
N HIS A 286 3.63 13.85 -0.43
CA HIS A 286 4.13 14.15 0.91
C HIS A 286 4.74 12.90 1.56
N GLN A 287 3.98 11.79 1.59
CA GLN A 287 4.42 10.51 2.15
C GLN A 287 5.73 10.01 1.53
N TYR A 288 5.81 9.93 0.19
CA TYR A 288 7.01 9.43 -0.48
C TYR A 288 8.19 10.39 -0.41
N THR A 289 7.94 11.71 -0.42
CA THR A 289 9.00 12.70 -0.25
C THR A 289 9.58 12.61 1.16
N ARG A 290 8.74 12.45 2.19
CA ARG A 290 9.17 12.28 3.59
C ARG A 290 10.00 11.02 3.79
N VAL A 291 9.59 9.89 3.23
CA VAL A 291 10.37 8.63 3.27
C VAL A 291 11.72 8.78 2.56
N SER A 292 11.80 9.62 1.52
CA SER A 292 13.03 9.85 0.74
C SER A 292 13.95 10.91 1.36
N ALA A 293 13.42 11.77 2.24
CA ALA A 293 14.16 12.86 2.85
C ALA A 293 15.16 12.33 3.89
N LYS A 294 16.46 12.48 3.61
CA LYS A 294 17.54 12.08 4.53
C LYS A 294 17.61 12.95 5.79
N ASP A 295 17.06 14.17 5.69
CA ASP A 295 17.18 15.22 6.71
C ASP A 295 15.91 15.43 7.57
N HIS A 296 15.04 14.41 7.67
CA HIS A 296 13.78 14.45 8.43
C HIS A 296 13.84 13.68 9.76
N SER A 297 15.00 13.58 10.42
CA SER A 297 15.07 12.98 11.75
C SER A 297 14.69 13.96 12.88
N GLU A 298 14.16 13.45 13.98
CA GLU A 298 13.88 14.24 15.18
C GLU A 298 15.12 15.01 15.65
N GLN A 299 16.30 14.39 15.64
CA GLN A 299 17.53 15.06 16.08
C GLN A 299 17.93 16.23 15.16
N GLN A 300 17.74 16.09 13.85
CA GLN A 300 18.09 17.17 12.90
C GLN A 300 17.16 18.37 13.05
N VAL A 301 15.86 18.13 13.20
CA VAL A 301 14.87 19.19 13.44
C VAL A 301 15.15 19.87 14.79
N LEU A 302 15.44 19.11 15.84
CA LEU A 302 15.84 19.64 17.14
C LEU A 302 17.08 20.53 17.04
N HIS A 303 18.15 20.06 16.40
CA HIS A 303 19.38 20.84 16.20
C HIS A 303 19.14 22.11 15.40
N TYR A 304 18.29 22.06 14.37
CA TYR A 304 17.90 23.22 13.59
C TYR A 304 17.20 24.28 14.46
N MET A 305 16.25 23.86 15.30
CA MET A 305 15.53 24.75 16.23
C MET A 305 16.47 25.34 17.27
N ALA A 306 17.38 24.54 17.83
CA ALA A 306 18.37 25.01 18.80
C ALA A 306 19.33 26.03 18.17
N ASN A 307 19.79 25.81 16.93
CA ASN A 307 20.62 26.77 16.22
C ASN A 307 19.88 28.10 15.96
N LEU A 308 18.62 28.03 15.55
CA LEU A 308 17.77 29.20 15.35
C LEU A 308 17.64 30.04 16.63
N LEU A 309 17.42 29.38 17.77
CA LEU A 309 17.33 30.04 19.07
C LEU A 309 18.68 30.61 19.52
N GLY A 310 19.79 29.92 19.24
CA GLY A 310 21.14 30.44 19.46
C GLY A 310 21.41 31.73 18.69
N ASP A 311 21.00 31.79 17.42
CA ASP A 311 21.12 33.01 16.60
C ASP A 311 20.20 34.14 17.12
N ALA A 312 19.00 33.80 17.61
CA ALA A 312 18.10 34.75 18.26
C ALA A 312 18.69 35.36 19.54
N LEU A 313 19.34 34.54 20.38
CA LEU A 313 20.02 35.00 21.59
C LEU A 313 21.19 35.95 21.27
N VAL A 314 21.95 35.67 20.21
CA VAL A 314 23.04 36.56 19.73
C VAL A 314 22.47 37.91 19.28
N ILE A 315 21.35 37.90 18.55
CA ILE A 315 20.69 39.14 18.11
C ILE A 315 20.16 39.95 19.29
N ALA A 316 19.72 39.27 20.36
CA ALA A 316 19.31 39.87 21.62
C ALA A 316 20.48 40.37 22.49
N GLY A 317 21.72 40.04 22.11
CA GLY A 317 22.94 40.44 22.82
C GLY A 317 23.33 39.54 23.98
N TYR A 318 22.75 38.35 24.13
CA TYR A 318 23.01 37.44 25.26
C TYR A 318 24.18 36.49 25.05
N ASP A 319 24.74 36.36 23.84
CA ASP A 319 25.85 35.46 23.58
C ASP A 319 26.73 35.93 22.41
N GLY A 320 28.06 35.81 22.58
CA GLY A 320 29.08 36.08 21.56
C GLY A 320 30.03 34.89 21.33
N GLY A 321 29.75 33.73 21.94
CA GLY A 321 30.53 32.51 21.80
C GLY A 321 30.45 31.87 20.41
N GLN A 322 31.20 30.78 20.21
CA GLN A 322 31.20 30.05 18.94
C GLN A 322 29.86 29.35 18.69
N ALA A 323 29.54 29.10 17.41
CA ALA A 323 28.24 28.54 17.02
C ALA A 323 27.89 27.19 17.67
N SER A 324 28.87 26.30 17.83
CA SER A 324 28.71 25.00 18.50
C SER A 324 28.23 25.16 19.95
N ASP A 325 28.87 26.06 20.67
CA ASP A 325 28.66 26.24 22.11
C ASP A 325 27.27 26.83 22.38
N ARG A 326 26.78 27.65 21.45
CA ARG A 326 25.42 28.22 21.48
C ARG A 326 24.36 27.14 21.37
N VAL A 327 24.52 26.21 20.42
CA VAL A 327 23.56 25.11 20.20
C VAL A 327 23.52 24.20 21.44
N GLU A 328 24.69 23.82 21.96
CA GLU A 328 24.78 23.00 23.17
C GLU A 328 24.18 23.71 24.38
N GLY A 329 24.44 25.02 24.54
CA GLY A 329 23.86 25.83 25.60
C GLY A 329 22.33 25.89 25.57
N VAL A 330 21.74 26.04 24.37
CA VAL A 330 20.29 26.00 24.19
C VAL A 330 19.74 24.60 24.51
N LEU A 331 20.36 23.53 24.00
CA LEU A 331 19.92 22.16 24.26
C LEU A 331 20.03 21.78 25.74
N LYS A 332 21.06 22.26 26.43
CA LYS A 332 21.22 22.02 27.87
C LYS A 332 20.12 22.69 28.71
N LYS A 333 19.61 23.86 28.28
CA LYS A 333 18.62 24.65 29.01
C LYS A 333 17.18 24.31 28.63
N ALA A 334 16.92 24.03 27.36
CA ALA A 334 15.58 23.87 26.78
C ALA A 334 15.47 22.65 25.88
N GLY A 335 16.39 21.68 25.95
CA GLY A 335 16.39 20.49 25.08
C GLY A 335 15.13 19.63 25.20
N ASP A 336 14.65 19.40 26.42
CA ASP A 336 13.45 18.59 26.66
C ASP A 336 12.18 19.19 26.04
N PRO A 337 11.80 20.46 26.31
CA PRO A 337 10.61 21.05 25.67
C PRO A 337 10.79 21.23 24.16
N LEU A 338 12.02 21.49 23.66
CA LEU A 338 12.28 21.53 22.22
C LEU A 338 12.13 20.16 21.55
N MET A 339 12.47 19.07 22.26
CA MET A 339 12.23 17.71 21.77
C MET A 339 10.72 17.41 21.73
N GLY A 340 9.97 17.80 22.77
CA GLY A 340 8.51 17.70 22.80
C GLY A 340 7.86 18.42 21.61
N MET A 341 8.26 19.69 21.39
CA MET A 341 7.86 20.48 20.23
C MET A 341 8.20 19.78 18.90
N THR A 342 9.41 19.23 18.77
CA THR A 342 9.88 18.57 17.54
C THR A 342 9.02 17.35 17.18
N ARG A 343 8.67 16.52 18.18
CA ARG A 343 7.79 15.37 17.97
C ARG A 343 6.40 15.76 17.53
N LEU A 344 5.80 16.76 18.19
CA LEU A 344 4.49 17.29 17.82
C LEU A 344 4.52 17.89 16.40
N LEU A 345 5.59 18.59 16.05
CA LEU A 345 5.76 19.18 14.73
C LEU A 345 5.82 18.12 13.62
N MET A 346 6.57 17.04 13.83
CA MET A 346 6.64 15.91 12.88
C MET A 346 5.31 15.14 12.80
N GLN A 347 4.64 14.94 13.94
CA GLN A 347 3.33 14.30 13.96
C GLN A 347 2.29 15.14 13.22
N LEU A 348 2.30 16.46 13.42
CA LEU A 348 1.40 17.39 12.76
C LEU A 348 1.69 17.49 11.26
N ASP A 349 2.95 17.44 10.84
CA ASP A 349 3.33 17.38 9.41
C ASP A 349 2.73 16.15 8.72
N VAL A 350 2.82 14.97 9.33
CA VAL A 350 2.18 13.75 8.82
C VAL A 350 0.66 13.91 8.75
N VAL A 351 0.05 14.48 9.80
CA VAL A 351 -1.41 14.67 9.86
C VAL A 351 -1.90 15.61 8.77
N LEU A 352 -1.28 16.80 8.64
CA LEU A 352 -1.68 17.81 7.66
C LEU A 352 -1.35 17.40 6.23
N GLY A 353 -0.24 16.69 6.03
CA GLY A 353 0.21 16.24 4.72
C GLY A 353 -0.52 15.01 4.20
N GLU A 354 -0.81 14.03 5.08
CA GLU A 354 -1.23 12.68 4.65
C GLU A 354 -2.66 12.30 5.08
N LYS A 355 -3.17 12.83 6.20
CA LYS A 355 -4.39 12.29 6.85
C LYS A 355 -5.65 13.14 6.70
N VAL A 356 -5.54 14.35 6.13
CA VAL A 356 -6.71 15.23 5.88
C VAL A 356 -7.51 14.69 4.69
N ALA A 357 -8.73 14.20 4.94
CA ALA A 357 -9.55 13.61 3.88
C ALA A 357 -10.21 14.66 2.98
N VAL A 358 -10.77 15.71 3.57
CA VAL A 358 -11.52 16.76 2.88
C VAL A 358 -10.69 18.05 2.85
N GLY A 359 -10.59 18.70 1.69
CA GLY A 359 -9.87 19.98 1.55
C GLY A 359 -8.42 19.97 2.02
N TRP A 360 -7.92 21.18 2.28
CA TRP A 360 -6.54 21.42 2.66
C TRP A 360 -6.53 22.07 4.04
N MET A 361 -5.80 21.49 4.98
CA MET A 361 -5.51 22.17 6.22
C MET A 361 -4.11 22.76 6.18
N GLU A 362 -4.00 24.02 6.57
CA GLU A 362 -2.75 24.75 6.55
C GLU A 362 -2.55 25.46 7.88
N SER A 363 -1.36 25.33 8.46
CA SER A 363 -0.94 26.21 9.55
C SER A 363 -0.61 27.59 8.98
N PHE A 364 -0.96 28.63 9.71
CA PHE A 364 -0.69 30.00 9.27
C PHE A 364 -0.28 30.91 10.42
N SER A 365 0.44 31.98 10.08
CA SER A 365 0.86 33.04 10.99
C SER A 365 0.85 34.37 10.24
N PHE A 366 0.96 35.46 10.98
CA PHE A 366 1.02 36.81 10.44
C PHE A 366 2.41 37.42 10.60
N SER A 367 2.85 38.09 9.54
CA SER A 367 4.13 38.80 9.47
C SER A 367 4.07 40.15 10.18
N PHE A 368 5.25 40.66 10.54
CA PHE A 368 5.43 42.01 11.06
C PHE A 368 4.78 43.07 10.16
N GLY A 369 4.05 44.00 10.78
CA GLY A 369 3.41 45.14 10.13
C GLY A 369 2.00 44.86 9.58
N ALA A 370 1.53 43.60 9.59
CA ALA A 370 0.18 43.27 9.15
C ALA A 370 -0.87 43.99 10.03
N PRO A 371 -2.00 44.46 9.47
CA PRO A 371 -3.07 45.05 10.28
C PRO A 371 -3.72 43.98 11.16
N PHE A 372 -3.95 44.29 12.43
CA PHE A 372 -4.67 43.38 13.33
C PHE A 372 -6.13 43.24 12.91
N GLN A 373 -6.61 41.99 12.83
CA GLN A 373 -7.98 41.65 12.45
C GLN A 373 -8.55 40.67 13.47
N LYS A 374 -9.46 41.14 14.33
CA LYS A 374 -10.02 40.35 15.45
C LYS A 374 -10.77 39.10 14.96
N GLU A 375 -11.23 39.11 13.71
CA GLU A 375 -11.94 38.01 13.07
C GLU A 375 -11.04 36.80 12.84
N VAL A 376 -9.74 37.02 12.62
CA VAL A 376 -8.79 35.97 12.21
C VAL A 376 -7.53 35.91 13.07
N MET A 377 -7.42 36.74 14.10
CA MET A 377 -6.28 36.82 15.03
C MET A 377 -6.76 37.02 16.47
N ASP A 378 -6.00 36.51 17.44
CA ASP A 378 -6.18 36.83 18.85
C ASP A 378 -4.97 37.63 19.38
N ALA A 379 -5.24 38.71 20.13
CA ALA A 379 -4.18 39.57 20.67
C ALA A 379 -3.53 38.93 21.91
N ALA A 380 -2.22 38.71 21.87
CA ALA A 380 -1.45 38.27 23.01
C ALA A 380 -1.15 39.46 23.95
N TYR A 381 -1.08 39.20 25.26
CA TYR A 381 -0.63 40.13 26.33
C TYR A 381 -1.48 41.39 26.59
N GLN A 382 -2.58 41.64 25.86
CA GLN A 382 -3.38 42.87 26.01
C GLN A 382 -4.84 42.63 26.46
N GLY A 383 -5.25 41.36 26.56
CA GLY A 383 -6.65 41.01 26.78
C GLY A 383 -7.57 41.57 25.68
N ASP A 384 -8.85 41.77 26.01
CA ASP A 384 -9.87 42.24 25.05
C ASP A 384 -9.78 43.73 24.67
N LYS A 385 -8.73 44.45 25.10
CA LYS A 385 -8.62 45.91 24.98
C LYS A 385 -8.03 46.41 23.65
N SER A 386 -7.88 45.54 22.65
CA SER A 386 -7.31 45.95 21.35
C SER A 386 -8.23 46.94 20.63
N THR A 387 -7.64 48.00 20.07
CA THR A 387 -8.38 49.09 19.42
C THR A 387 -8.63 48.85 17.93
N GLY A 388 -8.14 47.72 17.39
CA GLY A 388 -8.24 47.36 15.97
C GLY A 388 -7.34 48.18 15.03
N ARG A 389 -6.67 49.23 15.53
CA ARG A 389 -5.73 50.07 14.75
C ARG A 389 -4.27 49.62 14.86
N GLU A 390 -4.02 48.63 15.69
CA GLU A 390 -2.68 48.13 15.97
C GLU A 390 -2.15 47.28 14.82
N LYS A 391 -0.83 47.27 14.68
CA LYS A 391 -0.14 46.40 13.74
C LYS A 391 0.39 45.19 14.48
N VAL A 392 0.32 44.04 13.83
CA VAL A 392 0.98 42.82 14.26
C VAL A 392 2.48 43.09 14.28
N ILE A 393 3.10 42.80 15.40
CA ILE A 393 4.55 42.75 15.49
C ILE A 393 5.01 41.36 15.06
N CYS A 394 4.48 40.32 15.69
CA CYS A 394 4.83 38.94 15.41
C CYS A 394 3.71 38.01 15.86
N SER A 395 3.74 36.77 15.35
CA SER A 395 2.85 35.71 15.82
C SER A 395 3.53 34.92 16.92
N THR A 396 2.85 34.73 18.05
CA THR A 396 3.31 33.94 19.19
C THR A 396 2.67 32.56 19.24
N ALA A 397 1.61 32.31 18.46
CA ALA A 397 1.08 30.97 18.26
C ALA A 397 0.69 30.75 16.78
N LEU A 398 0.72 29.49 16.34
CA LEU A 398 0.21 29.07 15.04
C LEU A 398 -1.32 29.08 15.03
N GLY A 399 -1.87 29.53 13.91
CA GLY A 399 -3.27 29.32 13.56
C GLY A 399 -3.43 28.08 12.68
N LEU A 400 -4.67 27.60 12.58
CA LEU A 400 -5.07 26.51 11.69
C LEU A 400 -6.27 26.95 10.87
N ARG A 401 -6.20 26.75 9.55
CA ARG A 401 -7.31 27.03 8.64
C ARG A 401 -7.52 25.86 7.69
N ARG A 402 -8.75 25.73 7.23
CA ARG A 402 -9.20 24.73 6.27
C ARG A 402 -9.65 25.42 4.99
N ILE A 403 -9.20 24.93 3.84
CA ILE A 403 -9.55 25.45 2.51
C ILE A 403 -10.30 24.35 1.75
N VAL A 404 -11.57 24.58 1.46
CA VAL A 404 -12.46 23.66 0.72
C VAL A 404 -13.09 24.43 -0.43
N LYS A 405 -12.88 23.99 -1.68
CA LYS A 405 -13.37 24.68 -2.89
C LYS A 405 -13.09 26.19 -2.90
N GLY A 406 -11.89 26.58 -2.45
CA GLY A 406 -11.47 27.98 -2.37
C GLY A 406 -12.06 28.79 -1.21
N ARG A 407 -12.94 28.20 -0.38
CA ARG A 407 -13.45 28.84 0.85
C ARG A 407 -12.52 28.50 2.01
N THR A 408 -12.08 29.53 2.72
CA THR A 408 -11.21 29.40 3.88
C THR A 408 -12.02 29.52 5.16
N THR A 409 -11.96 28.51 6.02
CA THR A 409 -12.54 28.50 7.37
C THR A 409 -11.39 28.51 8.37
N VAL A 410 -11.36 29.50 9.27
CA VAL A 410 -10.39 29.53 10.37
C VAL A 410 -10.88 28.58 11.46
N LEU A 411 -10.10 27.55 11.75
CA LEU A 411 -10.39 26.58 12.81
C LEU A 411 -9.76 27.02 14.13
N MET A 412 -8.57 27.60 14.06
CA MET A 412 -7.85 28.16 15.19
C MET A 412 -7.18 29.47 14.77
N LYS A 413 -7.40 30.54 15.53
CA LYS A 413 -6.74 31.82 15.29
C LYS A 413 -5.31 31.78 15.83
N PRO A 414 -4.31 32.32 15.10
CA PRO A 414 -3.00 32.56 15.65
C PRO A 414 -3.06 33.65 16.72
N MET A 415 -2.24 33.51 17.75
CA MET A 415 -1.99 34.58 18.71
C MET A 415 -0.92 35.52 18.18
N VAL A 416 -1.13 36.82 18.31
CA VAL A 416 -0.22 37.86 17.80
C VAL A 416 0.13 38.90 18.85
N ALA A 417 1.40 39.28 18.91
CA ALA A 417 1.86 40.43 19.68
C ALA A 417 1.61 41.72 18.88
N LEU A 418 1.08 42.76 19.53
CA LEU A 418 0.65 44.00 18.87
C LEU A 418 1.58 45.18 19.13
N SER A 419 1.60 46.13 18.18
CA SER A 419 2.49 47.31 18.18
C SER A 419 2.38 48.20 19.42
N SER A 420 1.26 48.12 20.14
CA SER A 420 1.02 48.78 21.43
C SER A 420 1.90 48.25 22.57
N LEU A 421 2.55 47.08 22.40
CA LEU A 421 3.61 46.63 23.29
C LEU A 421 4.90 47.47 23.11
N LEU A 422 5.12 48.04 21.92
CA LEU A 422 6.30 48.86 21.66
C LEU A 422 6.09 50.30 22.16
N PRO A 423 7.12 50.91 22.78
CA PRO A 423 7.07 52.32 23.12
C PRO A 423 6.87 53.17 21.85
N VAL A 424 6.07 54.23 21.95
CA VAL A 424 5.66 55.10 20.83
C VAL A 424 6.85 55.64 20.01
N SER A 425 8.03 55.79 20.63
CA SER A 425 9.25 56.27 19.97
C SER A 425 9.95 55.23 19.06
N ALA A 426 9.54 53.96 19.09
CA ALA A 426 10.13 52.88 18.30
C ALA A 426 9.34 52.55 17.02
N GLN A 427 8.25 53.27 16.74
CA GLN A 427 7.58 53.14 15.44
C GLN A 427 8.50 53.68 14.34
N PRO A 428 8.72 52.92 13.25
CA PRO A 428 9.57 53.36 12.16
C PRO A 428 9.07 54.71 11.62
N PRO A 429 9.94 55.73 11.51
CA PRO A 429 9.58 57.01 10.91
C PRO A 429 9.37 56.79 9.41
N GLY A 430 8.13 56.53 8.99
CA GLY A 430 7.88 56.26 7.56
C GLY A 430 6.48 55.86 7.11
N LEU A 431 5.49 55.74 8.01
CA LEU A 431 4.09 55.52 7.62
C LEU A 431 3.17 56.54 8.30
N GLY A 432 3.57 57.82 8.24
CA GLY A 432 2.65 58.90 8.55
C GLY A 432 1.47 58.86 7.56
N PRO A 433 0.24 59.16 7.99
CA PRO A 433 -0.87 59.32 7.07
C PRO A 433 -0.46 60.41 6.07
N THR A 434 -0.51 60.08 4.78
CA THR A 434 -0.54 61.09 3.73
C THR A 434 -1.69 62.03 4.08
N GLN A 435 -1.35 63.18 4.67
CA GLN A 435 -2.26 64.30 4.76
C GLN A 435 -2.65 64.58 3.31
N LYS A 436 -3.86 64.15 2.93
CA LYS A 436 -4.52 64.63 1.73
C LYS A 436 -4.61 66.13 1.91
N SER A 437 -3.70 66.85 1.27
CA SER A 437 -3.83 68.28 1.04
C SER A 437 -5.11 68.46 0.24
N SER A 438 -6.17 68.82 0.96
CA SER A 438 -7.35 69.47 0.41
C SER A 438 -6.90 70.80 -0.19
N THR A 439 -6.59 70.81 -1.48
CA THR A 439 -6.62 72.03 -2.28
C THR A 439 -7.99 72.13 -2.95
N ALA A 440 -8.55 73.33 -2.82
CA ALA A 440 -9.82 73.80 -3.33
C ALA A 440 -9.96 73.69 -4.86
#